data_AF-A0A9D4QSJ9-F1
#
_entry.id   AF-A0A9D4QSJ9-F1
#
_cell.length_a   1.000
_cell.length_b   1.000
_cell.length_c   1.000
_cell.angle_alpha   90.00
_cell.angle_beta   90.00
_cell.angle_gamma   90.00
#
_symmetry.space_group_name_H-M   'P 1'
#
loop_
_entity.id
_entity.type
_entity.pdbx_description
1 polymer ?
#
loop_
_entity_poly.entity_id
_entity_poly.type
_entity_poly.pdbx_seq_one_letter_code
_entity_poly.pdbx_strand_id
1 'polypeptide(L)'
;MMSDSFDNVHSEPSFAFSVRFIGQEAHCAPYIFWFEMNRSMTEEEAAQRDNTDKGYMDNAEVDARPFLHYLQYLTYGGLGERNKQRHAFEILEYCILDSRNRINMHHPETALNLLGHYYEMEGDYQRALYYYKISFCCYNTNNAANWHIQRVQCLISNPE
;
A
#
# COMPACT_ATOMS: atom_id res chain seq x y z
N MET A 1 -44.36 -33.21 -8.65
CA MET A 1 -43.62 -32.02 -9.11
C MET A 1 -43.58 -31.04 -7.96
N MET A 2 -42.52 -31.07 -7.15
CA MET A 2 -42.14 -29.99 -6.25
C MET A 2 -40.76 -29.56 -6.73
N SER A 3 -40.68 -28.34 -7.26
CA SER A 3 -39.44 -27.73 -7.71
C SER A 3 -38.80 -27.02 -6.53
N ASP A 4 -37.80 -27.65 -5.93
CA ASP A 4 -36.87 -26.98 -5.04
C ASP A 4 -35.97 -26.07 -5.89
N SER A 5 -36.29 -24.77 -5.90
CA SER A 5 -35.37 -23.75 -6.40
C SER A 5 -34.31 -23.51 -5.32
N PHE A 6 -33.19 -24.22 -5.44
CA PHE A 6 -31.95 -23.84 -4.77
C PHE A 6 -31.45 -22.53 -5.38
N ASP A 7 -31.89 -21.40 -4.82
CA ASP A 7 -31.21 -20.12 -4.97
C ASP A 7 -29.87 -20.22 -4.24
N ASN A 8 -28.90 -20.78 -4.96
CA ASN A 8 -27.52 -20.85 -4.54
C ASN A 8 -26.91 -19.44 -4.68
N VAL A 9 -27.28 -18.54 -3.78
CA VAL A 9 -26.57 -17.28 -3.59
C VAL A 9 -25.23 -17.67 -2.98
N HIS A 10 -24.23 -17.90 -3.83
CA HIS A 10 -22.84 -17.84 -3.44
C HIS A 10 -22.57 -16.40 -2.98
N SER A 11 -22.90 -16.09 -1.71
CA SER A 11 -22.41 -14.89 -1.07
C SER A 11 -20.90 -14.97 -1.14
N GLU A 12 -20.27 -14.11 -1.93
CA GLU A 12 -18.82 -13.97 -1.88
C GLU A 12 -18.41 -13.84 -0.41
N PRO A 13 -17.33 -14.51 0.03
CA PRO A 13 -16.87 -14.39 1.39
C PRO A 13 -16.69 -12.90 1.72
N SER A 14 -17.38 -12.42 2.76
CA SER A 14 -17.26 -11.02 3.16
C SER A 14 -15.87 -10.82 3.75
N PHE A 15 -14.95 -10.33 2.92
CA PHE A 15 -13.70 -9.81 3.43
C PHE A 15 -13.99 -8.53 4.23
N ALA A 16 -13.19 -8.28 5.27
CA ALA A 16 -13.10 -6.94 5.81
C ALA A 16 -12.77 -5.99 4.65
N PHE A 17 -13.42 -4.84 4.61
CA PHE A 17 -13.27 -3.89 3.53
C PHE A 17 -11.90 -3.21 3.55
N SER A 18 -11.50 -2.79 4.74
CA SER A 18 -10.20 -2.18 5.00
C SER A 18 -9.58 -2.74 6.27
N VAL A 19 -8.26 -2.58 6.37
CA VAL A 19 -7.48 -2.74 7.58
C VAL A 19 -7.10 -1.35 8.05
N ARG A 20 -7.31 -1.08 9.34
CA ARG A 20 -6.93 0.16 9.98
C ARG A 20 -5.78 -0.12 10.95
N PHE A 21 -4.72 0.67 10.87
CA PHE A 21 -3.64 0.67 11.85
C PHE A 21 -3.76 1.90 12.73
N ILE A 22 -3.76 1.69 14.04
CA ILE A 22 -3.57 2.77 15.02
C ILE A 22 -2.12 2.83 15.47
N GLY A 23 -1.67 3.97 16.01
CA GLY A 23 -0.24 4.10 16.32
C GLY A 23 0.31 3.13 17.36
N GLN A 24 -0.55 2.59 18.24
CA GLN A 24 -0.15 1.53 19.18
C GLN A 24 0.18 0.21 18.47
N GLU A 25 -0.36 -0.01 17.28
CA GLU A 25 -0.20 -1.21 16.46
C GLU A 25 0.91 -1.06 15.42
N ALA A 26 1.67 0.04 15.44
CA ALA A 26 2.68 0.28 14.42
C ALA A 26 3.68 -0.88 14.31
N HIS A 27 4.05 -1.47 15.45
CA HIS A 27 4.92 -2.64 15.54
C HIS A 27 4.36 -3.91 14.88
N CYS A 28 3.05 -3.98 14.62
CA CYS A 28 2.39 -5.07 13.91
C CYS A 28 2.32 -4.84 12.39
N ALA A 29 2.51 -3.59 11.95
CA ALA A 29 2.51 -3.26 10.53
C ALA A 29 3.86 -3.58 9.90
N PRO A 30 3.91 -4.00 8.61
CA PRO A 30 5.16 -4.10 7.88
C PRO A 30 5.92 -2.77 7.93
N TYR A 31 7.25 -2.80 7.95
CA TYR A 31 8.07 -1.58 8.12
C TYR A 31 7.71 -0.48 7.11
N ILE A 32 7.32 -0.85 5.89
CA ILE A 32 6.90 0.10 4.86
C ILE A 32 5.65 0.89 5.25
N PHE A 33 4.73 0.27 5.98
CA PHE A 33 3.54 0.93 6.50
C PHE A 33 3.85 1.88 7.64
N TRP A 34 5.03 1.79 8.26
CA TRP A 34 5.42 2.78 9.26
C TRP A 34 5.50 4.16 8.62
N PHE A 35 5.94 4.24 7.37
CA PHE A 35 5.94 5.48 6.61
C PHE A 35 4.53 5.90 6.20
N GLU A 36 3.66 4.96 5.84
CA GLU A 36 2.23 5.24 5.59
C GLU A 36 1.48 5.75 6.83
N MET A 37 1.93 5.37 8.03
CA MET A 37 1.40 5.83 9.31
C MET A 37 2.01 7.16 9.78
N ASN A 38 3.05 7.65 9.10
CA ASN A 38 3.71 8.91 9.42
C ASN A 38 3.20 10.01 8.47
N ARG A 39 2.66 11.09 9.05
CA ARG A 39 2.28 12.29 8.29
C ARG A 39 3.46 12.79 7.44
N SER A 40 3.18 13.51 6.34
CA SER A 40 4.14 14.15 5.42
C SER A 40 5.22 15.00 6.12
N MET A 41 6.23 14.35 6.71
CA MET A 41 7.39 14.93 7.39
C MET A 41 8.65 14.46 6.68
N THR A 42 9.71 15.25 6.80
CA THR A 42 11.04 14.87 6.28
C THR A 42 11.65 13.74 7.13
N GLU A 43 12.68 13.05 6.62
CA GLU A 43 13.41 12.02 7.39
C GLU A 43 13.96 12.56 8.73
N GLU A 44 14.43 13.81 8.75
CA GLU A 44 14.93 14.46 9.97
C GLU A 44 13.82 14.72 10.98
N GLU A 45 12.66 15.21 10.53
CA GLU A 45 11.50 15.45 11.38
C GLU A 45 10.94 14.14 11.96
N ALA A 46 10.95 13.05 11.16
CA ALA A 46 10.54 11.73 11.60
C ALA A 46 11.53 11.13 12.62
N ALA A 47 12.83 11.29 12.39
CA ALA A 47 13.87 10.75 13.26
C ALA A 47 14.00 11.47 14.62
N GLN A 48 13.57 12.74 14.69
CA GLN A 48 13.71 13.57 15.90
C GLN A 48 12.51 13.52 16.85
N ARG A 49 11.41 12.84 16.50
CA ARG A 49 10.18 12.84 17.32
C ARG A 49 10.11 11.68 18.30
N ASP A 50 9.61 11.99 19.50
CA ASP A 50 9.44 11.01 20.58
C ASP A 50 8.28 10.04 20.26
N ASN A 51 8.55 8.74 20.37
CA ASN A 51 7.60 7.64 20.12
C ASN A 51 6.38 7.63 21.08
N THR A 52 6.31 8.56 22.04
CA THR A 52 5.24 8.64 23.03
C THR A 52 4.09 9.58 22.64
N ASP A 53 4.20 10.34 21.55
CA ASP A 53 3.15 11.27 21.10
C ASP A 53 1.98 10.53 20.42
N LYS A 54 1.03 10.09 21.25
CA LYS A 54 -0.15 9.28 20.87
C LYS A 54 -1.11 9.99 19.89
N GLY A 55 -0.89 11.27 19.58
CA GLY A 55 -1.71 12.06 18.65
C GLY A 55 -1.16 12.19 17.23
N TYR A 56 0.00 11.58 16.95
CA TYR A 56 0.74 11.78 15.69
C TYR A 56 0.32 10.83 14.55
N MET A 57 -0.13 9.62 14.89
CA MET A 57 -0.63 8.65 13.90
C MET A 57 -2.13 8.82 13.72
N ASP A 58 -2.54 9.47 12.63
CA ASP A 58 -3.89 9.26 12.14
C ASP A 58 -3.97 7.85 11.56
N ASN A 59 -5.12 7.22 11.74
CA ASN A 59 -5.43 5.89 11.23
C ASN A 59 -4.95 5.70 9.78
N ALA A 60 -3.98 4.81 9.55
CA ALA A 60 -3.68 4.38 8.18
C ALA A 60 -4.72 3.33 7.78
N GLU A 61 -5.54 3.66 6.80
CA GLU A 61 -6.53 2.76 6.24
C GLU A 61 -6.08 2.26 4.89
N VAL A 62 -6.14 0.94 4.71
CA VAL A 62 -5.81 0.29 3.46
C VAL A 62 -6.88 -0.72 3.11
N ASP A 63 -7.28 -0.76 1.85
CA ASP A 63 -8.21 -1.77 1.35
C ASP A 63 -7.62 -3.17 1.57
N ALA A 64 -8.40 -4.07 2.15
CA ALA A 64 -7.87 -5.34 2.67
C ALA A 64 -7.33 -6.25 1.57
N ARG A 65 -7.96 -6.24 0.38
CA ARG A 65 -7.57 -7.07 -0.77
C ARG A 65 -6.20 -6.70 -1.32
N PRO A 66 -5.93 -5.47 -1.77
CA PRO A 66 -4.58 -5.11 -2.20
C PRO A 66 -3.57 -5.30 -1.07
N PHE A 67 -3.93 -4.94 0.18
CA PHE A 67 -3.00 -5.12 1.29
C PHE A 67 -2.58 -6.58 1.52
N LEU A 68 -3.52 -7.53 1.44
CA LEU A 68 -3.21 -8.96 1.53
C LEU A 68 -2.20 -9.41 0.47
N HIS A 69 -2.42 -9.01 -0.79
CA HIS A 69 -1.53 -9.41 -1.88
C HIS A 69 -0.17 -8.72 -1.80
N TYR A 70 -0.12 -7.51 -1.25
CA TYR A 70 1.13 -6.83 -0.92
C TYR A 70 1.91 -7.58 0.18
N LEU A 71 1.25 -8.04 1.25
CA LEU A 71 1.89 -8.87 2.28
C LEU A 71 2.41 -10.19 1.70
N GLN A 72 1.66 -10.82 0.79
CA GLN A 72 2.11 -12.01 0.08
C GLN A 72 3.35 -11.72 -0.77
N TYR A 73 3.38 -10.59 -1.48
CA TYR A 73 4.54 -10.16 -2.26
C TYR A 73 5.79 -10.02 -1.37
N LEU A 74 5.70 -9.32 -0.24
CA LEU A 74 6.81 -9.18 0.72
C LEU A 74 7.26 -10.55 1.26
N THR A 75 6.30 -11.39 1.65
CA THR A 75 6.57 -12.70 2.26
C THR A 75 7.27 -13.63 1.27
N TYR A 76 6.75 -13.75 0.04
CA TYR A 76 7.37 -14.58 -0.99
C TYR A 76 8.73 -14.05 -1.43
N GLY A 77 8.92 -12.72 -1.44
CA GLY A 77 10.23 -12.11 -1.66
C GLY A 77 11.26 -12.53 -0.61
N GLY A 78 10.89 -12.46 0.68
CA GLY A 78 11.75 -12.88 1.79
C GLY A 78 12.07 -14.39 1.78
N LEU A 79 11.18 -15.21 1.24
CA LEU A 79 11.38 -16.65 1.05
C LEU A 79 12.17 -17.01 -0.22
N GLY A 80 12.45 -16.05 -1.10
CA GLY A 80 13.09 -16.30 -2.41
C GLY A 80 12.16 -16.94 -3.45
N GLU A 81 10.86 -17.01 -3.18
CA GLU A 81 9.83 -17.63 -4.04
C GLU A 81 9.41 -16.70 -5.19
N ARG A 82 10.33 -16.41 -6.11
CA ARG A 82 10.18 -15.35 -7.13
C ARG A 82 8.91 -15.45 -8.00
N ASN A 83 8.48 -16.66 -8.36
CA ASN A 83 7.26 -16.84 -9.16
C ASN A 83 6.00 -16.46 -8.36
N LYS A 84 5.93 -16.87 -7.09
CA LYS A 84 4.81 -16.51 -6.21
C LYS A 84 4.83 -15.03 -5.86
N GLN A 85 6.02 -14.46 -5.67
CA GLN A 85 6.22 -13.03 -5.47
C GLN A 85 5.66 -12.23 -6.65
N ARG A 86 6.05 -12.58 -7.88
CA ARG A 86 5.54 -11.92 -9.09
C ARG A 86 4.03 -12.05 -9.22
N HIS A 87 3.50 -13.26 -9.00
CA HIS A 87 2.06 -13.48 -9.11
C HIS A 87 1.26 -12.70 -8.06
N ALA A 88 1.76 -12.59 -6.83
CA ALA A 88 1.15 -11.75 -5.80
C ALA A 88 1.11 -10.27 -6.23
N PHE A 89 2.16 -9.79 -6.88
CA PHE A 89 2.17 -8.43 -7.45
C PHE A 89 1.17 -8.26 -8.59
N GLU A 90 1.08 -9.20 -9.53
CA GLU A 90 0.10 -9.13 -10.64
C GLU A 90 -1.33 -9.01 -10.11
N ILE A 91 -1.66 -9.75 -9.04
CA ILE A 91 -2.97 -9.66 -8.40
C ILE A 91 -3.12 -8.33 -7.64
N LEU A 92 -2.10 -7.85 -6.95
CA LEU A 92 -2.09 -6.53 -6.30
C LEU A 92 -2.40 -5.43 -7.33
N GLU A 93 -1.68 -5.41 -8.44
CA GLU A 93 -1.86 -4.42 -9.51
C GLU A 93 -3.27 -4.50 -10.10
N TYR A 94 -3.77 -5.71 -10.36
CA TYR A 94 -5.14 -5.93 -10.82
C TYR A 94 -6.21 -5.50 -9.81
N CYS A 95 -5.94 -5.62 -8.50
CA CYS A 95 -6.86 -5.13 -7.48
C CYS A 95 -6.98 -3.61 -7.54
N ILE A 96 -5.86 -2.92 -7.73
CA ILE A 96 -5.77 -1.46 -7.65
C ILE A 96 -6.24 -0.80 -8.95
N LEU A 97 -5.84 -1.38 -10.09
CA LEU A 97 -6.05 -0.85 -11.42
C LEU A 97 -7.04 -1.71 -12.21
N ASP A 98 -8.08 -1.10 -12.77
CA ASP A 98 -8.96 -1.77 -13.73
C ASP A 98 -8.24 -2.06 -15.07
N SER A 99 -8.91 -2.76 -15.99
CA SER A 99 -8.33 -3.10 -17.31
C SER A 99 -8.04 -1.88 -18.21
N ARG A 100 -8.38 -0.67 -17.77
CA ARG A 100 -8.13 0.61 -18.43
C ARG A 100 -7.20 1.51 -17.59
N ASN A 101 -6.51 0.95 -16.60
CA ASN A 101 -5.62 1.64 -15.67
C ASN A 101 -6.32 2.73 -14.83
N ARG A 102 -7.58 2.53 -14.46
CA ARG A 102 -8.31 3.39 -13.52
C ARG A 102 -8.26 2.81 -12.13
N ILE A 103 -8.15 3.68 -11.13
CA ILE A 103 -8.09 3.28 -9.73
C ILE A 103 -9.49 2.88 -9.25
N ASN A 104 -9.63 1.69 -8.68
CA ASN A 104 -10.91 1.16 -8.19
C ASN A 104 -10.90 0.86 -6.69
N MET A 105 -10.34 1.77 -5.89
CA MET A 105 -10.06 1.58 -4.47
C MET A 105 -10.83 2.59 -3.62
N HIS A 106 -11.14 2.22 -2.37
CA HIS A 106 -11.75 3.13 -1.41
C HIS A 106 -10.73 3.99 -0.71
N HIS A 107 -9.50 3.48 -0.57
CA HIS A 107 -8.32 4.19 -0.06
C HIS A 107 -7.26 4.23 -1.18
N PRO A 108 -7.51 5.01 -2.26
CA PRO A 108 -6.65 5.01 -3.44
C PRO A 108 -5.22 5.48 -3.16
N GLU A 109 -5.02 6.41 -2.23
CA GLU A 109 -3.72 6.95 -1.86
C GLU A 109 -2.79 5.88 -1.27
N THR A 110 -3.25 5.11 -0.28
CA THR A 110 -2.46 4.03 0.30
C THR A 110 -2.25 2.91 -0.71
N ALA A 111 -3.27 2.55 -1.48
CA ALA A 111 -3.13 1.56 -2.56
C ALA A 111 -2.05 1.95 -3.58
N LEU A 112 -2.05 3.19 -4.05
CA LEU A 112 -1.04 3.70 -4.99
C LEU A 112 0.36 3.77 -4.37
N ASN A 113 0.47 4.06 -3.07
CA ASN A 113 1.75 4.01 -2.37
C ASN A 113 2.31 2.57 -2.32
N LEU A 114 1.47 1.54 -2.23
CA LEU A 114 1.90 0.14 -2.34
C LEU A 114 2.48 -0.19 -3.71
N LEU A 115 1.86 0.30 -4.79
CA LEU A 115 2.42 0.16 -6.14
C LEU A 115 3.73 0.91 -6.27
N GLY A 116 3.80 2.15 -5.78
CA GLY A 116 5.03 2.94 -5.76
C GLY A 116 6.18 2.19 -5.10
N HIS A 117 5.93 1.62 -3.91
CA HIS A 117 6.95 0.89 -3.16
C HIS A 117 7.40 -0.39 -3.85
N TYR A 118 6.48 -1.11 -4.51
CA TYR A 118 6.87 -2.25 -5.33
C TYR A 118 7.91 -1.83 -6.38
N TYR A 119 7.61 -0.79 -7.15
CA TYR A 119 8.52 -0.34 -8.21
C TYR A 119 9.83 0.21 -7.65
N GLU A 120 9.82 0.81 -6.45
CA GLU A 120 11.04 1.20 -5.74
C GLU A 120 11.89 -0.03 -5.40
N MET A 121 11.31 -1.09 -4.87
CA MET A 121 12.03 -2.32 -4.52
C MET A 121 12.57 -3.09 -5.74
N GLU A 122 11.90 -3.01 -6.88
CA GLU A 122 12.39 -3.59 -8.14
C GLU A 122 13.41 -2.67 -8.85
N GLY A 123 13.72 -1.49 -8.29
CA GLY A 123 14.66 -0.52 -8.85
C GLY A 123 14.11 0.31 -10.02
N ASP A 124 12.82 0.20 -10.35
CA ASP A 124 12.16 1.04 -11.34
C ASP A 124 11.68 2.35 -10.69
N TYR A 125 12.65 3.20 -10.33
CA TYR A 125 12.40 4.45 -9.63
C TYR A 125 11.51 5.43 -10.43
N GLN A 126 11.49 5.33 -11.75
CA GLN A 126 10.62 6.17 -12.58
C GLN A 126 9.15 5.78 -12.41
N ARG A 127 8.83 4.47 -12.42
CA ARG A 127 7.47 4.02 -12.12
C ARG A 127 7.10 4.22 -10.67
N ALA A 128 8.03 4.03 -9.74
CA ALA A 128 7.79 4.35 -8.32
C ALA A 128 7.35 5.82 -8.16
N LEU A 129 8.13 6.75 -8.72
CA LEU A 129 7.83 8.18 -8.67
C LEU A 129 6.50 8.54 -9.34
N TYR A 130 6.13 7.84 -10.42
CA TYR A 130 4.84 8.03 -11.09
C TYR A 130 3.67 7.70 -10.15
N TYR A 131 3.66 6.52 -9.52
CA TYR A 131 2.56 6.12 -8.63
C TYR A 131 2.50 6.96 -7.36
N TYR A 132 3.64 7.32 -6.76
CA TYR A 132 3.63 8.23 -5.62
C TYR A 132 3.09 9.63 -5.98
N LYS A 133 3.39 10.15 -7.17
CA LYS A 133 2.79 11.41 -7.64
C LYS A 133 1.29 11.31 -7.83
N ILE A 134 0.79 10.20 -8.38
CA ILE A 134 -0.66 9.98 -8.51
C ILE A 134 -1.30 9.90 -7.13
N SER A 135 -0.70 9.15 -6.19
CA SER A 135 -1.17 9.08 -4.81
C SER A 135 -1.30 10.47 -4.19
N PHE A 136 -0.24 11.28 -4.32
CA PHE A 136 -0.23 12.65 -3.83
C PHE A 136 -1.28 13.54 -4.51
N CYS A 137 -1.56 13.34 -5.80
CA CYS A 137 -2.62 14.06 -6.51
C CYS A 137 -4.03 13.65 -6.06
N CYS A 138 -4.25 12.37 -5.73
CA CYS A 138 -5.52 11.87 -5.19
C CYS A 138 -5.78 12.40 -3.78
N TYR A 139 -4.74 12.49 -2.96
CA TYR A 139 -4.83 12.99 -1.60
C TYR A 139 -3.52 13.69 -1.21
N ASN A 140 -3.53 15.03 -1.18
CA ASN A 140 -2.32 15.84 -0.99
C ASN A 140 -2.08 16.27 0.48
N THR A 141 -3.05 16.03 1.36
CA THR A 141 -2.94 16.30 2.79
C THR A 141 -2.59 15.01 3.51
N ASN A 142 -1.64 15.02 4.44
CA ASN A 142 -1.37 13.85 5.29
C ASN A 142 -1.10 12.54 4.54
N ASN A 143 -0.41 12.61 3.41
CA ASN A 143 -0.08 11.44 2.58
C ASN A 143 1.42 11.17 2.66
N ALA A 144 1.79 9.92 2.93
CA ALA A 144 3.17 9.46 2.93
C ALA A 144 3.86 9.59 1.57
N ALA A 145 3.09 9.70 0.48
CA ALA A 145 3.59 9.90 -0.87
C ALA A 145 4.60 11.05 -1.00
N ASN A 146 4.44 12.16 -0.25
CA ASN A 146 5.40 13.27 -0.30
C ASN A 146 6.80 12.84 0.16
N TRP A 147 6.87 12.04 1.23
CA TRP A 147 8.13 11.48 1.73
C TRP A 147 8.76 10.54 0.69
N HIS A 148 7.95 9.61 0.15
CA HIS A 148 8.39 8.68 -0.89
C HIS A 148 8.90 9.40 -2.16
N ILE A 149 8.21 10.46 -2.60
CA ILE A 149 8.63 11.28 -3.76
C ILE A 149 10.03 11.85 -3.54
N GLN A 150 10.27 12.48 -2.38
CA GLN A 150 11.57 13.08 -2.05
C GLN A 150 12.68 12.03 -2.03
N ARG A 151 12.42 10.90 -1.37
CA ARG A 151 13.34 9.77 -1.29
C ARG A 151 13.70 9.21 -2.66
N VAL A 152 12.71 8.90 -3.50
CA VAL A 152 12.93 8.35 -4.84
C VAL A 152 13.65 9.35 -5.75
N GLN A 153 13.35 10.65 -5.62
CA GLN A 153 14.09 11.70 -6.35
C GLN A 153 15.57 11.74 -5.97
N CYS A 154 15.91 11.53 -4.69
CA CYS A 154 17.29 11.42 -4.26
C CYS A 154 18.00 10.20 -4.86
N LEU A 155 17.33 9.04 -4.91
CA LEU A 155 17.86 7.82 -5.53
C LEU A 155 18.09 7.97 -7.04
N ILE A 156 17.17 8.63 -7.76
CA ILE A 156 17.34 8.94 -9.18
C ILE A 156 18.53 9.88 -9.41
N SER A 157 18.73 10.85 -8.51
CA SER A 157 19.78 11.87 -8.65
C SER A 157 21.16 11.36 -8.23
N ASN A 158 21.21 10.31 -7.40
CA ASN A 158 22.43 9.69 -6.89
C ASN A 158 22.38 8.16 -7.08
N PRO A 159 22.45 7.65 -8.32
CA PRO A 159 22.49 6.22 -8.56
C PRO A 159 23.80 5.63 -8.00
N GLU A 160 23.69 4.52 -7.26
CA GLU A 160 24.83 3.73 -6.75
C GLU A 160 25.74 3.19 -7.86
#